data_AF-A0A5K1FSX2-F1
#
_entry.id   AF-A0A5K1FSX2-F1
#
_cell.length_a   1.000
_cell.length_b   1.000
_cell.length_c   1.000
_cell.angle_alpha   90.00
_cell.angle_beta   90.00
_cell.angle_gamma   90.00
#
_symmetry.space_group_name_H-M   'P 1'
#
loop_
_entity.id
_entity.type
_entity.pdbx_description
1 polymer ?
#
loop_
_entity_poly.entity_id
_entity_poly.type
_entity_poly.pdbx_seq_one_letter_code
_entity_poly.pdbx_strand_id
1 'polypeptide(L)'
;KKVSPLCPLDERSASLQIDEEQQHTLLRFRSSTIAAIVTSLGGQPGAVGIVRISGPAAVDVAATVFRPAKKSKSSSSSVRWKPRSHLVEYGVVVDSEGKVVDE
;
A
#
# COMPACT_ATOMS: atom_id res chain seq x y z
N LYS A 1 -60.31 2.04 11.60
CA LYS A 1 -58.98 2.71 11.58
C LYS A 1 -57.94 1.70 12.02
N LYS A 2 -57.12 1.21 11.08
CA LYS A 2 -56.08 0.19 11.33
C LYS A 2 -54.80 0.94 11.72
N VAL A 3 -54.31 0.72 12.94
CA VAL A 3 -53.09 1.35 13.46
C VAL A 3 -51.91 0.48 13.04
N SER A 4 -50.95 1.07 12.32
CA SER A 4 -49.69 0.44 11.94
C SER A 4 -48.76 0.38 13.17
N PRO A 5 -48.07 -0.73 13.45
CA PRO A 5 -46.99 -0.71 14.44
C PRO A 5 -45.76 -0.04 13.83
N LEU A 6 -45.32 1.04 14.48
CA LEU A 6 -44.02 1.67 14.27
C LEU A 6 -42.91 0.65 14.55
N CYS A 7 -41.97 0.48 13.62
CA CYS A 7 -40.75 -0.28 13.85
C CYS A 7 -40.01 0.33 15.06
N PRO A 8 -39.67 -0.46 16.09
CA PRO A 8 -38.77 0.01 17.14
C PRO A 8 -37.40 0.31 16.53
N LEU A 9 -36.92 1.53 16.74
CA LEU A 9 -35.52 1.88 16.55
C LEU A 9 -34.73 1.09 17.58
N ASP A 10 -34.04 0.02 17.17
CA ASP A 10 -33.04 -0.63 18.01
C ASP A 10 -31.77 0.23 17.95
N GLU A 11 -31.76 1.31 18.75
CA GLU A 11 -30.52 1.94 19.21
C GLU A 11 -29.81 0.99 20.19
N ARG A 12 -29.38 -0.17 19.69
CA ARG A 12 -28.21 -0.81 20.26
C ARG A 12 -27.02 -0.06 19.74
N SER A 13 -26.69 1.00 20.48
CA SER A 13 -25.34 1.52 20.60
C SER A 13 -24.41 0.32 20.76
N ALA A 14 -23.82 -0.13 19.65
CA ALA A 14 -22.62 -0.94 19.67
C ALA A 14 -21.53 0.00 20.18
N SER A 15 -21.52 0.22 21.49
CA SER A 15 -20.35 0.68 22.22
C SER A 15 -19.28 -0.36 21.95
N LEU A 16 -18.53 -0.17 20.87
CA LEU A 16 -17.30 -0.89 20.60
C LEU A 16 -16.35 -0.45 21.71
N GLN A 17 -16.41 -1.14 22.86
CA GLN A 17 -15.32 -1.20 23.80
C GLN A 17 -14.19 -1.91 23.06
N ILE A 18 -13.46 -1.13 22.26
CA ILE A 18 -12.22 -1.55 21.66
C ILE A 18 -11.23 -1.60 22.83
N ASP A 19 -10.86 -2.81 23.24
CA ASP A 19 -9.85 -3.03 24.27
C ASP A 19 -8.62 -2.15 23.99
N GLU A 20 -8.02 -1.56 25.03
CA GLU A 20 -6.81 -0.70 24.90
C GLU A 20 -5.68 -1.38 24.09
N GLU A 21 -5.60 -2.71 24.16
CA GLU A 21 -4.65 -3.53 23.39
C GLU A 21 -4.94 -3.52 21.87
N GLN A 22 -6.22 -3.48 21.50
CA GLN A 22 -6.68 -3.36 20.12
C GLN A 22 -6.37 -1.96 19.57
N GLN A 23 -6.45 -0.90 20.40
CA GLN A 23 -6.10 0.46 19.98
C GLN A 23 -4.62 0.60 19.63
N HIS A 24 -3.71 0.03 20.43
CA HIS A 24 -2.27 0.04 20.15
C HIS A 24 -1.94 -0.72 18.85
N THR A 25 -2.62 -1.85 18.63
CA THR A 25 -2.46 -2.65 17.40
C THR A 25 -2.98 -1.90 16.18
N LEU A 26 -4.13 -1.23 16.27
CA LEU A 26 -4.65 -0.42 15.16
C LEU A 26 -3.78 0.81 14.87
N LEU A 27 -3.25 1.48 15.88
CA LEU A 27 -2.32 2.59 15.68
C LEU A 27 -1.03 2.10 14.99
N ARG A 28 -0.48 0.97 15.44
CA ARG A 28 0.66 0.33 14.78
C ARG A 28 0.34 0.00 13.34
N PHE A 29 -0.80 -0.63 13.06
CA PHE A 29 -1.21 -0.98 11.70
C PHE A 29 -1.34 0.25 10.81
N ARG A 30 -1.97 1.33 11.31
CA ARG A 30 -2.11 2.61 10.59
C ARG A 30 -0.78 3.30 10.31
N SER A 31 0.22 3.10 11.18
CA SER A 31 1.58 3.61 10.99
C SER A 31 2.49 2.67 10.19
N SER A 32 2.08 1.41 9.98
CA SER A 32 2.90 0.39 9.33
C SER A 32 2.82 0.49 7.81
N THR A 33 3.89 0.06 7.16
CA THR A 33 3.93 -0.17 5.71
C THR A 33 4.14 -1.65 5.46
N ILE A 34 3.31 -2.23 4.62
CA ILE A 34 3.31 -3.66 4.29
C ILE A 34 3.57 -3.85 2.80
N ALA A 35 4.05 -5.03 2.43
CA ALA A 35 4.19 -5.46 1.05
C ALA A 35 3.68 -6.90 0.88
N ALA A 36 3.14 -7.23 -0.29
CA ALA A 36 2.66 -8.57 -0.60
C ALA A 36 2.74 -8.87 -2.11
N ILE A 37 2.95 -10.14 -2.45
CA ILE A 37 2.74 -10.64 -3.80
C ILE A 37 1.22 -10.74 -4.01
N VAL A 38 0.71 -10.06 -5.04
CA VAL A 38 -0.73 -10.02 -5.35
C VAL A 38 -1.11 -10.81 -6.60
N THR A 39 -0.12 -11.40 -7.28
CA THR A 39 -0.31 -12.37 -8.36
C THR A 39 -0.32 -13.80 -7.81
N SER A 40 -1.13 -14.68 -8.41
CA SER A 40 -1.16 -16.10 -8.05
C SER A 40 0.18 -16.77 -8.31
N LEU A 41 0.65 -17.57 -7.35
CA LEU A 41 1.87 -18.38 -7.48
C LEU A 41 1.60 -19.79 -8.01
N GLY A 42 0.33 -20.19 -8.15
CA GLY A 42 -0.08 -21.51 -8.64
C GLY A 42 -0.42 -21.49 -10.13
N GLY A 43 0.10 -22.45 -10.89
CA GLY A 43 -0.12 -22.59 -12.33
C GLY A 43 1.19 -22.71 -13.11
N GLN A 44 1.13 -22.48 -14.42
CA GLN A 44 2.32 -22.31 -15.25
C GLN A 44 3.02 -20.96 -14.93
N PRO A 45 4.33 -20.82 -15.16
CA PRO A 45 5.04 -19.56 -14.96
C PRO A 45 4.34 -18.42 -15.71
N GLY A 46 3.93 -17.38 -14.97
CA GLY A 46 3.32 -16.18 -15.52
C GLY A 46 4.37 -15.23 -16.09
N ALA A 47 3.98 -14.40 -17.06
CA ALA A 47 4.88 -13.41 -17.66
C ALA A 47 5.21 -12.23 -16.73
N VAL A 48 4.35 -11.95 -15.74
CA VAL A 48 4.48 -10.80 -14.84
C VAL A 48 4.07 -11.21 -13.42
N GLY A 49 4.90 -10.87 -12.43
CA GLY A 49 4.57 -10.91 -11.01
C GLY A 49 4.32 -9.50 -10.48
N ILE A 50 3.37 -9.33 -9.54
CA ILE A 50 3.08 -8.01 -8.96
C ILE A 50 3.31 -8.06 -7.46
N VAL A 51 4.16 -7.15 -6.98
CA VAL A 51 4.36 -6.85 -5.55
C VAL A 51 3.68 -5.51 -5.25
N ARG A 52 2.70 -5.53 -4.34
CA ARG A 52 2.00 -4.33 -3.87
C ARG A 52 2.59 -3.88 -2.55
N ILE A 53 2.92 -2.61 -2.43
CA ILE A 53 3.32 -1.95 -1.18
C ILE A 53 2.21 -0.98 -0.74
N SER A 54 1.84 -0.99 0.52
CA SER A 54 0.79 -0.10 1.06
C SER A 54 1.12 0.37 2.48
N GLY A 55 0.84 1.64 2.76
CA GLY A 55 1.05 2.27 4.06
C GLY A 55 1.68 3.66 3.95
N PRO A 56 1.88 4.35 5.08
CA PRO A 56 2.35 5.75 5.08
C PRO A 56 3.71 5.96 4.42
N ALA A 57 4.61 4.96 4.47
CA ALA A 57 5.95 5.04 3.90
C ALA A 57 6.11 4.29 2.57
N ALA A 58 5.01 3.84 1.95
CA ALA A 58 5.06 2.98 0.75
C ALA A 58 5.88 3.59 -0.40
N VAL A 59 5.65 4.88 -0.68
CA VAL A 59 6.38 5.60 -1.74
C VAL A 59 7.85 5.80 -1.36
N ASP A 60 8.15 6.10 -0.10
CA ASP A 60 9.53 6.27 0.35
C ASP A 60 10.32 4.97 0.25
N VAL A 61 9.73 3.84 0.68
CA VAL A 61 10.32 2.51 0.53
C VAL A 61 10.55 2.20 -0.95
N ALA A 62 9.55 2.40 -1.80
CA ALA A 62 9.70 2.18 -3.24
C ALA A 62 10.78 3.08 -3.86
N ALA A 63 10.91 4.33 -3.43
CA ALA A 63 11.96 5.26 -3.90
C ALA A 63 13.39 4.82 -3.52
N THR A 64 13.56 3.97 -2.50
CA THR A 64 14.88 3.43 -2.16
C THR A 64 15.38 2.43 -3.18
N VAL A 65 14.49 1.59 -3.71
CA VAL A 65 14.81 0.47 -4.61
C VAL A 65 14.51 0.76 -6.09
N PHE A 66 13.56 1.63 -6.39
CA PHE A 66 13.18 1.94 -7.78
C PHE A 66 14.05 3.06 -8.38
N ARG A 67 14.43 2.87 -9.64
CA ARG A 67 15.21 3.82 -10.44
C ARG A 67 14.48 4.06 -11.77
N PRO A 68 13.84 5.22 -11.97
CA PRO A 68 13.15 5.54 -13.22
C PRO A 68 14.13 5.54 -14.42
N ALA A 69 13.72 4.95 -15.54
CA ALA A 69 14.56 4.90 -16.75
C ALA A 69 14.75 6.28 -17.39
N LYS A 70 13.72 7.13 -17.31
CA LYS A 70 13.79 8.52 -17.78
C LYS A 70 14.42 9.39 -16.70
N LYS A 71 15.65 9.86 -16.96
CA LYS A 71 16.30 10.90 -16.16
C LYS A 71 15.41 12.16 -16.17
N SER A 72 14.88 12.53 -15.01
CA SER A 72 14.41 13.91 -14.82
C SER A 72 15.58 14.84 -15.12
N LYS A 73 15.36 15.92 -15.88
CA LYS A 73 16.39 16.91 -16.27
C LYS A 73 17.11 17.55 -15.07
N SER A 74 16.66 17.30 -13.85
CA SER A 74 17.33 17.61 -12.60
C SER A 74 18.23 16.45 -12.12
N SER A 75 19.08 15.92 -13.00
CA SER A 75 20.03 14.84 -12.71
C SER A 75 21.28 15.32 -11.96
N SER A 76 21.09 16.18 -10.96
CA SER A 76 21.99 16.23 -9.81
C SER A 76 21.58 15.05 -8.92
N SER A 77 22.56 14.33 -8.40
CA SER A 77 22.53 13.07 -7.66
C SER A 77 21.66 13.02 -6.38
N SER A 78 20.67 13.90 -6.23
CA SER A 78 19.97 14.14 -4.96
C SER A 78 18.44 14.17 -5.04
N VAL A 79 17.83 14.03 -6.22
CA VAL A 79 16.34 14.07 -6.32
C VAL A 79 15.76 12.67 -6.10
N ARG A 80 15.21 12.43 -4.90
CA ARG A 80 14.40 11.24 -4.59
C ARG A 80 13.20 11.15 -5.56
N TRP A 81 12.93 9.95 -6.07
CA TRP A 81 11.76 9.68 -6.91
C TRP A 81 10.46 10.07 -6.19
N LYS A 82 9.57 10.76 -6.89
CA LYS A 82 8.26 11.22 -6.39
C LYS A 82 7.19 10.89 -7.43
N PRO A 83 6.50 9.74 -7.31
CA PRO A 83 5.48 9.34 -8.27
C PRO A 83 4.27 10.27 -8.22
N ARG A 84 3.61 10.40 -9.38
CA ARG A 84 2.25 10.96 -9.44
C ARG A 84 1.23 9.84 -9.28
N SER A 85 0.12 10.16 -8.60
CA SER A 85 -0.98 9.22 -8.41
C SER A 85 -1.55 8.78 -9.77
N HIS A 86 -1.93 7.50 -9.88
CA HIS A 86 -2.51 6.90 -11.09
C HIS A 86 -1.63 6.98 -12.35
N LEU A 87 -0.31 6.92 -12.19
CA LEU A 87 0.64 6.92 -13.29
C LEU A 87 1.50 5.65 -13.26
N VAL A 88 1.75 5.07 -14.44
CA VAL A 88 2.73 4.00 -14.62
C VAL A 88 4.05 4.62 -15.04
N GLU A 89 5.12 4.25 -14.34
CA GLU A 89 6.49 4.67 -14.64
C GLU A 89 7.36 3.44 -14.89
N TYR A 90 8.18 3.49 -15.94
CA TYR A 90 9.14 2.43 -16.29
C TYR A 90 10.51 2.76 -15.69
N GLY A 91 11.20 1.73 -15.21
CA GLY A 91 12.48 1.86 -14.53
C GLY A 91 13.12 0.51 -14.31
N VAL A 92 13.94 0.44 -13.25
CA VAL A 92 14.51 -0.81 -12.76
C VAL A 92 14.44 -0.83 -11.24
N VAL A 93 14.38 -2.02 -10.66
CA VAL A 93 14.51 -2.25 -9.22
C VAL A 93 15.93 -2.67 -8.92
N VAL A 94 16.55 -2.06 -7.90
CA VAL A 94 17.90 -2.38 -7.45
C VAL A 94 17.93 -2.88 -6.01
N ASP A 95 18.92 -3.71 -5.69
CA ASP A 95 19.20 -4.17 -4.33
C ASP A 95 20.02 -3.15 -3.52
N SER A 96 20.40 -3.52 -2.29
CA SER A 96 21.20 -2.68 -1.40
C SER A 96 22.62 -2.41 -1.89
N GLU A 97 23.14 -3.24 -2.79
CA GLU A 97 24.45 -3.06 -3.43
C GLU A 97 24.33 -2.25 -4.73
N GLY A 98 23.11 -1.88 -5.13
CA GLY A 98 22.82 -1.16 -6.35
C GLY A 98 22.80 -2.04 -7.60
N LYS A 99 22.75 -3.37 -7.46
CA LYS A 99 22.62 -4.30 -8.58
C LYS A 99 21.16 -4.42 -9.00
N VAL A 100 20.93 -4.56 -10.30
CA VAL A 100 19.58 -4.71 -10.85
C VAL A 100 18.99 -6.06 -10.44
N VAL A 101 17.76 -6.01 -9.92
CA VAL A 101 16.95 -7.18 -9.54
C VAL A 101 15.95 -7.51 -10.63
N ASP A 102 15.26 -6.50 -11.15
CA ASP A 102 14.27 -6.62 -12.23
C ASP A 102 14.07 -5.27 -12.94
N GLU A 103 13.36 -5.28 -14.07
CA GLU A 103 13.00 -4.09 -14.86
C GLU A 103 11.53 -3.66 -14.69
#